data_AF-A0A9D8H247-F1
#
_entry.id   AF-A0A9D8H247-F1
#
_cell.length_a   1.000
_cell.length_b   1.000
_cell.length_c   1.000
_cell.angle_alpha   90.00
_cell.angle_beta   90.00
_cell.angle_gamma   90.00
#
_symmetry.space_group_name_H-M   'P 1'
#
loop_
_entity.id
_entity.type
_entity.pdbx_description
1 polymer ?
#
loop_
_entity_poly.entity_id
_entity_poly.type
_entity_poly.pdbx_seq_one_letter_code
_entity_poly.pdbx_strand_id
1 'polypeptide(L)'
;MARRPPGRTEREIARLVLRAHGVGDGDIDAGMADRMLIAARVHDEVAGDHPAPAAAADAVEVIGALRDGGADITLLTGNLEPIGRAKVAAAGHGERFGPGGGFGSDAAARADLVGVARSRAAARYRDDEVVIMIMGDTPRDIAVARAAGVRVVAVRTGAFGPDALTGADGVADGLTGALAFIIG
;
A
#
# COMPACT_ATOMS: atom_id res chain seq x y z
N MET A 1 -12.55 3.62 21.24
CA MET A 1 -11.68 2.81 20.37
C MET A 1 -10.97 3.75 19.41
N ALA A 2 -9.65 3.89 19.50
CA ALA A 2 -8.91 4.81 18.63
C ALA A 2 -9.08 4.37 17.17
N ARG A 3 -9.64 5.24 16.31
CA ARG A 3 -9.75 4.99 14.86
C ARG A 3 -8.35 4.73 14.32
N ARG A 4 -8.15 3.61 13.62
CA ARG A 4 -6.89 3.24 12.94
C ARG A 4 -6.46 4.40 12.05
N PRO A 5 -5.36 5.11 12.34
CA PRO A 5 -4.97 6.21 11.50
C PRO A 5 -4.34 5.64 10.20
N PRO A 6 -4.85 6.03 9.01
CA PRO A 6 -4.56 5.37 7.74
C PRO A 6 -3.08 5.45 7.34
N GLY A 7 -2.66 4.53 6.46
CA GLY A 7 -1.30 4.50 5.90
C GLY A 7 -0.21 3.90 6.79
N ARG A 8 -0.55 3.16 7.85
CA ARG A 8 0.43 2.48 8.73
C ARG A 8 0.69 1.05 8.33
N THR A 9 1.91 0.56 8.58
CA THR A 9 2.21 -0.87 8.49
C THR A 9 1.58 -1.61 9.67
N GLU A 10 1.31 -2.91 9.52
CA GLU A 10 0.80 -3.74 10.61
C GLU A 10 1.80 -3.82 11.77
N ARG A 11 3.11 -3.81 11.50
CA ARG A 11 4.14 -3.70 12.54
C ARG A 11 4.08 -2.37 13.30
N GLU A 12 3.90 -1.24 12.60
CA GLU A 12 3.72 0.07 13.22
C GLU A 12 2.46 0.09 14.09
N ILE A 13 1.34 -0.48 13.60
CA ILE A 13 0.09 -0.58 14.35
C ILE A 13 0.25 -1.47 15.57
N ALA A 14 0.83 -2.66 15.42
CA ALA A 14 1.06 -3.59 16.52
C ALA A 14 1.91 -2.95 17.62
N ARG A 15 3.00 -2.26 17.25
CA ARG A 15 3.83 -1.52 18.22
C ARG A 15 3.02 -0.45 18.95
N LEU A 16 2.23 0.36 18.24
CA LEU A 16 1.41 1.40 18.85
C LEU A 16 0.39 0.81 19.85
N VAL A 17 -0.28 -0.27 19.46
CA VAL A 17 -1.25 -0.96 20.32
C VAL A 17 -0.57 -1.56 21.54
N LEU A 18 0.55 -2.28 21.38
CA LEU A 18 1.26 -2.94 22.48
C LEU A 18 1.85 -1.92 23.46
N ARG A 19 2.44 -0.82 22.97
CA ARG A 19 2.91 0.29 23.82
C ARG A 19 1.78 0.91 24.63
N ALA A 20 0.60 1.10 24.02
CA ALA A 20 -0.57 1.63 24.72
C ALA A 20 -1.06 0.71 25.85
N HIS A 21 -0.68 -0.57 25.85
CA HIS A 21 -0.98 -1.54 26.89
C HIS A 21 0.22 -1.82 27.81
N GLY A 22 1.26 -0.98 27.78
CA GLY A 22 2.39 -1.06 28.71
C GLY A 22 3.45 -2.10 28.36
N VAL A 23 3.42 -2.68 27.14
CA VAL A 23 4.47 -3.60 26.70
C VAL A 23 5.72 -2.79 26.32
N GLY A 24 6.86 -3.15 26.89
CA GLY A 24 8.15 -2.49 26.63
C GLY A 24 8.68 -2.78 25.22
N ASP A 25 9.46 -1.85 24.66
CA ASP A 25 9.96 -1.98 23.28
C ASP A 25 10.81 -3.24 23.05
N GLY A 26 11.60 -3.66 24.05
CA GLY A 26 12.38 -4.90 23.96
C GLY A 26 11.51 -6.14 23.75
N ASP A 27 10.39 -6.24 24.48
CA ASP A 27 9.45 -7.36 24.35
C ASP A 27 8.62 -7.28 23.06
N ILE A 28 8.32 -6.06 22.60
CA ILE A 28 7.69 -5.82 21.31
C ILE A 28 8.61 -6.35 20.20
N ASP A 29 9.86 -5.93 20.21
CA ASP A 29 10.86 -6.28 19.19
C ASP A 29 11.11 -7.79 19.18
N ALA A 30 11.34 -8.39 20.35
CA ALA A 30 11.61 -9.82 20.50
C ALA A 30 10.48 -10.71 19.97
N GLY A 31 9.21 -10.31 20.14
CA GLY A 31 8.07 -11.11 19.70
C GLY A 31 7.36 -10.60 18.45
N MET A 32 7.87 -9.57 17.76
CA MET A 32 7.17 -8.97 16.61
C MET A 32 6.98 -9.99 15.48
N ALA A 33 8.01 -10.78 15.17
CA ALA A 33 7.95 -11.77 14.10
C ALA A 33 6.84 -12.81 14.34
N ASP A 34 6.82 -13.43 15.52
CA ASP A 34 5.81 -14.41 15.90
C ASP A 34 4.40 -13.82 15.90
N ARG A 35 4.24 -12.59 16.40
CA ARG A 35 2.95 -11.88 16.40
C ARG A 35 2.46 -11.61 14.98
N MET A 36 3.33 -11.30 14.02
CA MET A 36 2.95 -11.12 12.62
C MET A 36 2.54 -12.44 11.97
N LEU A 37 3.22 -13.55 12.27
CA LEU A 37 2.81 -14.88 11.80
C LEU A 37 1.42 -15.26 12.34
N ILE A 38 1.19 -15.02 13.64
CA ILE A 38 -0.12 -15.23 14.26
C ILE A 38 -1.16 -14.32 13.62
N ALA A 39 -0.86 -13.04 13.40
CA ALA A 39 -1.78 -12.08 12.78
C ALA A 39 -2.18 -12.53 11.36
N ALA A 40 -1.23 -13.01 10.55
CA ALA A 40 -1.51 -13.54 9.22
C ALA A 40 -2.44 -14.77 9.28
N ARG A 41 -2.18 -15.70 10.21
CA ARG A 41 -3.02 -16.91 10.38
C ARG A 41 -4.43 -16.56 10.84
N VAL A 42 -4.53 -15.72 11.88
CA VAL A 42 -5.83 -15.35 12.48
C VAL A 42 -6.64 -14.49 11.52
N HIS A 43 -6.01 -13.70 10.65
CA HIS A 43 -6.74 -12.90 9.67
C HIS A 43 -7.69 -13.74 8.83
N ASP A 44 -7.27 -14.92 8.38
CA ASP A 44 -8.14 -15.80 7.59
C ASP A 44 -9.33 -16.35 8.39
N GLU A 45 -9.15 -16.56 9.69
CA GLU A 45 -10.21 -17.02 10.59
C GLU A 45 -11.27 -15.94 10.85
N VAL A 46 -10.86 -14.66 10.89
CA VAL A 46 -11.74 -13.52 11.23
C VAL A 46 -12.12 -12.65 10.03
N ALA A 47 -11.64 -12.97 8.82
CA ALA A 47 -11.90 -12.17 7.63
C ALA A 47 -13.41 -12.02 7.35
N GLY A 48 -14.20 -13.06 7.64
CA GLY A 48 -15.65 -13.07 7.48
C GLY A 48 -16.40 -12.15 8.46
N ASP A 49 -15.76 -11.72 9.56
CA ASP A 49 -16.36 -10.82 10.54
C ASP A 49 -16.28 -9.34 10.11
N HIS A 50 -15.59 -9.07 8.99
CA HIS A 50 -15.41 -7.73 8.46
C HIS A 50 -16.15 -7.56 7.12
N PRO A 51 -16.66 -6.35 6.83
CA PRO A 51 -17.19 -6.04 5.50
C PRO A 51 -16.15 -6.36 4.43
N ALA A 52 -16.61 -6.95 3.34
CA ALA A 52 -15.76 -7.21 2.18
C ALA A 52 -15.09 -5.90 1.72
N PRO A 53 -13.79 -5.93 1.39
CA PRO A 53 -13.12 -4.76 0.84
C PRO A 53 -13.79 -4.37 -0.48
N ALA A 54 -14.13 -3.09 -0.61
CA ALA A 54 -14.63 -2.51 -1.84
C ALA A 54 -13.49 -1.84 -2.61
N ALA A 55 -13.45 -2.08 -3.92
CA ALA A 55 -12.58 -1.34 -4.82
C ALA A 55 -13.28 -0.07 -5.33
N ALA A 56 -12.50 0.90 -5.79
CA ALA A 56 -13.05 2.03 -6.54
C ALA A 56 -13.71 1.53 -7.84
N ALA A 57 -14.83 2.14 -8.23
CA ALA A 57 -15.65 1.67 -9.35
C ALA A 57 -14.88 1.63 -10.69
N ASP A 58 -13.92 2.54 -10.85
CA ASP A 58 -13.05 2.70 -12.02
C ASP A 58 -11.75 1.89 -11.95
N ALA A 59 -11.52 1.10 -10.89
CA ALA A 59 -10.25 0.38 -10.69
C ALA A 59 -9.94 -0.64 -11.80
N VAL A 60 -10.96 -1.38 -12.27
CA VAL A 60 -10.76 -2.40 -13.32
C VAL A 60 -10.30 -1.76 -14.62
N GLU A 61 -10.98 -0.70 -15.04
CA GLU A 61 -10.70 0.02 -16.28
C GLU A 61 -9.29 0.63 -16.24
N VAL A 62 -8.96 1.31 -15.13
CA VAL A 62 -7.68 2.00 -14.98
C VAL A 62 -6.51 1.03 -14.91
N ILE A 63 -6.64 -0.07 -14.17
CA ILE A 63 -5.59 -1.10 -14.15
C ILE A 63 -5.42 -1.72 -15.54
N GLY A 64 -6.52 -1.95 -16.27
CA GLY A 64 -6.47 -2.43 -17.65
C GLY A 64 -5.69 -1.47 -18.56
N ALA A 65 -6.08 -0.20 -18.58
CA ALA A 65 -5.44 0.84 -19.40
C ALA A 65 -3.94 0.98 -19.11
N LEU A 66 -3.54 0.94 -17.84
CA LEU A 66 -2.13 1.00 -17.45
C LEU A 66 -1.35 -0.23 -17.94
N ARG A 67 -1.92 -1.43 -17.82
CA ARG A 67 -1.30 -2.67 -18.28
C ARG A 67 -1.19 -2.72 -19.81
N ASP A 68 -2.21 -2.26 -20.51
CA ASP A 68 -2.19 -2.13 -21.98
C ASP A 68 -1.11 -1.14 -22.45
N GLY A 69 -0.83 -0.11 -21.63
CA GLY A 69 0.29 0.81 -21.79
C GLY A 69 1.66 0.25 -21.39
N GLY A 70 1.75 -1.03 -21.00
CA GLY A 70 2.99 -1.70 -20.61
C GLY A 70 3.41 -1.49 -19.15
N ALA A 71 2.55 -0.92 -18.30
CA ALA A 71 2.87 -0.72 -16.89
C ALA A 71 2.67 -1.98 -16.04
N ASP A 72 3.64 -2.24 -15.17
CA ASP A 72 3.58 -3.29 -14.16
C ASP A 72 2.89 -2.79 -12.89
N ILE A 73 1.71 -3.32 -12.58
CA ILE A 73 0.89 -2.87 -11.45
C ILE A 73 1.15 -3.77 -10.25
N THR A 74 1.71 -3.22 -9.17
CA THR A 74 2.04 -3.96 -7.95
C THR A 74 1.48 -3.28 -6.70
N LEU A 75 1.44 -4.00 -5.57
CA LEU A 75 0.89 -3.49 -4.31
C LEU A 75 1.99 -2.82 -3.47
N LEU A 76 1.71 -1.62 -2.96
CA LEU A 76 2.50 -0.97 -1.91
C LEU A 76 1.64 -0.77 -0.65
N THR A 77 1.59 -1.77 0.22
CA THR A 77 0.64 -1.82 1.34
C THR A 77 1.33 -2.02 2.68
N GLY A 78 0.75 -1.44 3.73
CA GLY A 78 1.19 -1.69 5.10
C GLY A 78 0.73 -3.04 5.65
N ASN A 79 -0.16 -3.76 4.96
CA ASN A 79 -0.58 -5.09 5.39
C ASN A 79 0.55 -6.11 5.14
N LEU A 80 0.62 -7.16 5.96
CA LEU A 80 1.42 -8.35 5.65
C LEU A 80 1.04 -8.90 4.27
N GLU A 81 2.01 -9.45 3.54
CA GLU A 81 1.79 -9.88 2.15
C GLU A 81 0.58 -10.82 1.97
N PRO A 82 0.40 -11.89 2.76
CA PRO A 82 -0.76 -12.78 2.62
C PRO A 82 -2.08 -12.03 2.79
N ILE A 83 -2.16 -11.14 3.79
CA ILE A 83 -3.34 -10.33 4.09
C ILE A 83 -3.62 -9.32 2.96
N GLY A 84 -2.59 -8.63 2.49
CA GLY A 84 -2.69 -7.67 1.38
C GLY A 84 -3.24 -8.32 0.12
N ARG A 85 -2.71 -9.49 -0.24
CA ARG A 85 -3.16 -10.27 -1.40
C ARG A 85 -4.59 -10.80 -1.22
N ALA A 86 -4.91 -11.36 -0.06
CA ALA A 86 -6.24 -11.87 0.24
C ALA A 86 -7.32 -10.77 0.13
N LYS A 87 -7.05 -9.56 0.61
CA LYS A 87 -8.00 -8.44 0.54
C LYS A 87 -8.26 -7.98 -0.89
N VAL A 88 -7.22 -7.90 -1.71
CA VAL A 88 -7.37 -7.52 -3.12
C VAL A 88 -8.06 -8.62 -3.92
N ALA A 89 -7.80 -9.89 -3.59
CA ALA A 89 -8.53 -11.03 -4.16
C ALA A 89 -10.02 -11.00 -3.79
N ALA A 90 -10.35 -10.75 -2.51
CA ALA A 90 -11.73 -10.61 -2.04
C ALA A 90 -12.47 -9.43 -2.69
N ALA A 91 -11.76 -8.38 -3.10
CA ALA A 91 -12.30 -7.27 -3.89
C ALA A 91 -12.41 -7.59 -5.41
N GLY A 92 -12.10 -8.81 -5.85
CA GLY A 92 -12.19 -9.23 -7.24
C GLY A 92 -11.01 -8.78 -8.11
N HIS A 93 -9.88 -8.40 -7.52
CA HIS A 93 -8.72 -7.82 -8.24
C HIS A 93 -7.40 -8.58 -8.05
N GLY A 94 -7.40 -9.77 -7.44
CA GLY A 94 -6.18 -10.52 -7.12
C GLY A 94 -5.21 -10.68 -8.30
N GLU A 95 -5.72 -11.12 -9.45
CA GLU A 95 -4.92 -11.36 -10.68
C GLU A 95 -4.50 -10.08 -11.42
N ARG A 96 -5.04 -8.92 -11.01
CA ARG A 96 -4.75 -7.64 -11.64
C ARG A 96 -3.44 -7.02 -11.15
N PHE A 97 -2.95 -7.46 -9.98
CA PHE A 97 -1.68 -7.03 -9.42
C PHE A 97 -0.61 -8.09 -9.64
N GLY A 98 0.48 -7.68 -10.28
CA GLY A 98 1.63 -8.51 -10.60
C GLY A 98 2.47 -8.90 -9.38
N PRO A 99 3.46 -9.79 -9.59
CA PRO A 99 4.45 -10.12 -8.59
C PRO A 99 5.41 -8.93 -8.37
N GLY A 100 5.68 -8.57 -7.12
CA GLY A 100 6.52 -7.41 -6.79
C GLY A 100 5.90 -6.55 -5.69
N GLY A 101 6.16 -5.24 -5.75
CA GLY A 101 5.65 -4.28 -4.78
C GLY A 101 6.35 -4.35 -3.42
N GLY A 102 5.70 -3.82 -2.39
CA GLY A 102 6.19 -3.79 -1.01
C GLY A 102 5.05 -3.96 -0.01
N PHE A 103 5.28 -4.80 1.00
CA PHE A 103 4.28 -5.21 1.98
C PHE A 103 4.78 -4.94 3.41
N GLY A 104 3.88 -4.81 4.37
CA GLY A 104 4.23 -4.64 5.79
C GLY A 104 5.04 -5.82 6.38
N SER A 105 5.12 -6.95 5.67
CA SER A 105 6.02 -8.06 5.97
C SER A 105 7.48 -7.77 5.63
N ASP A 106 7.76 -6.80 4.75
CA ASP A 106 9.11 -6.51 4.29
C ASP A 106 9.83 -5.52 5.22
N ALA A 107 9.13 -4.48 5.70
CA ALA A 107 9.71 -3.47 6.57
C ALA A 107 8.74 -2.93 7.63
N ALA A 108 9.30 -2.39 8.72
CA ALA A 108 8.51 -1.77 9.76
C ALA A 108 7.99 -0.39 9.34
N ALA A 109 8.81 0.44 8.69
CA ALA A 109 8.39 1.75 8.20
C ALA A 109 7.83 1.64 6.77
N ARG A 110 6.78 2.42 6.48
CA ARG A 110 6.16 2.43 5.13
C ARG A 110 7.09 3.00 4.06
N ALA A 111 7.98 3.92 4.43
CA ALA A 111 8.96 4.52 3.51
C ALA A 111 9.90 3.47 2.92
N ASP A 112 10.33 2.51 3.74
CA ASP A 112 11.26 1.46 3.34
C ASP A 112 10.66 0.48 2.31
N LEU A 113 9.32 0.39 2.24
CA LEU A 113 8.62 -0.48 1.29
C LEU A 113 8.88 -0.09 -0.16
N VAL A 114 9.15 1.19 -0.44
CA VAL A 114 9.47 1.65 -1.79
C VAL A 114 10.85 1.13 -2.21
N GLY A 115 11.81 1.06 -1.28
CA GLY A 115 13.12 0.45 -1.54
C GLY A 115 13.00 -1.03 -1.90
N VAL A 116 12.11 -1.76 -1.20
CA VAL A 116 11.81 -3.16 -1.50
C VAL A 116 11.16 -3.30 -2.88
N ALA A 117 10.18 -2.46 -3.19
CA ALA A 117 9.53 -2.44 -4.51
C ALA A 117 10.53 -2.14 -5.64
N ARG A 118 11.41 -1.14 -5.44
CA ARG A 118 12.52 -0.80 -6.34
C ARG A 118 13.44 -1.99 -6.59
N SER A 119 13.89 -2.66 -5.52
CA SER A 119 14.77 -3.82 -5.64
C SER A 119 14.12 -4.97 -6.39
N ARG A 120 12.82 -5.24 -6.14
CA ARG A 120 12.04 -6.25 -6.88
C ARG A 120 11.80 -5.88 -8.34
N ALA A 121 11.71 -4.59 -8.66
CA ALA A 121 11.59 -4.09 -10.03
C ALA A 121 12.94 -4.17 -10.77
N ALA A 122 14.05 -3.82 -10.13
CA ALA A 122 15.41 -3.92 -10.71
C ALA A 122 15.83 -5.37 -11.03
N ALA A 123 15.21 -6.36 -10.38
CA ALA A 123 15.39 -7.76 -10.74
C ALA A 123 14.66 -8.18 -12.03
N ARG A 124 13.73 -7.35 -12.52
CA ARG A 124 12.87 -7.61 -13.70
C ARG A 124 13.18 -6.70 -14.88
N TYR A 125 13.64 -5.49 -14.58
CA TYR A 125 13.83 -4.41 -15.52
C TYR A 125 15.18 -3.75 -15.29
N ARG A 126 15.72 -3.09 -16.31
CA ARG A 126 16.94 -2.30 -16.14
C ARG A 126 16.60 -0.96 -15.47
N ASP A 127 17.49 -0.47 -14.61
CA ASP A 127 17.27 0.76 -13.84
C ASP A 127 17.04 2.01 -14.72
N ASP A 128 17.62 2.04 -15.92
CA ASP A 128 17.45 3.12 -16.90
C ASP A 128 16.10 3.09 -17.64
N GLU A 129 15.31 2.03 -17.46
CA GLU A 129 14.06 1.78 -18.19
C GLU A 129 12.80 1.88 -17.30
N VAL A 130 12.95 2.06 -15.97
CA VAL A 130 11.81 2.02 -15.04
C VAL A 130 11.54 3.36 -14.37
N VAL A 131 10.34 3.87 -14.58
CA VAL A 131 9.79 4.94 -13.77
C VAL A 131 8.81 4.37 -12.76
N ILE A 132 9.13 4.50 -11.47
CA ILE A 132 8.22 4.12 -10.39
C ILE A 132 7.32 5.30 -10.05
N MET A 133 6.02 5.00 -9.95
CA MET A 133 5.02 5.94 -9.48
C MET A 133 4.13 5.29 -8.43
N ILE A 134 3.85 6.04 -7.36
CA ILE A 134 2.87 5.68 -6.35
C ILE A 134 1.53 6.30 -6.70
N MET A 135 0.47 5.51 -6.60
CA MET A 135 -0.91 6.01 -6.62
C MET A 135 -1.53 5.74 -5.26
N GLY A 136 -2.06 6.77 -4.60
CA GLY A 136 -2.62 6.65 -3.25
C GLY A 136 -3.56 7.79 -2.90
N ASP A 137 -4.26 7.66 -1.78
CA ASP A 137 -5.30 8.59 -1.33
C ASP A 137 -4.96 9.27 0.01
N THR A 138 -3.75 9.04 0.54
CA THR A 138 -3.33 9.59 1.82
C THR A 138 -2.13 10.53 1.71
N PRO A 139 -2.00 11.53 2.61
CA PRO A 139 -0.79 12.35 2.71
C PRO A 139 0.48 11.53 2.94
N ARG A 140 0.33 10.31 3.48
CA ARG A 140 1.44 9.42 3.75
C ARG A 140 1.94 8.72 2.49
N ASP A 141 1.08 8.46 1.51
CA ASP A 141 1.53 7.94 0.20
C ASP A 141 2.40 8.99 -0.50
N ILE A 142 2.03 10.26 -0.41
CA ILE A 142 2.86 11.38 -0.87
C ILE A 142 4.18 11.44 -0.10
N ALA A 143 4.15 11.43 1.24
CA ALA A 143 5.35 11.51 2.05
C ALA A 143 6.33 10.35 1.74
N VAL A 144 5.81 9.14 1.57
CA VAL A 144 6.57 7.95 1.19
C VAL A 144 7.18 8.10 -0.20
N ALA A 145 6.41 8.60 -1.17
CA ALA A 145 6.90 8.84 -2.52
C ALA A 145 8.04 9.86 -2.55
N ARG A 146 7.87 10.99 -1.85
CA ARG A 146 8.86 12.06 -1.77
C ARG A 146 10.14 11.61 -1.07
N ALA A 147 10.01 10.89 0.06
CA ALA A 147 11.16 10.33 0.77
C ALA A 147 11.96 9.34 -0.11
N ALA A 148 11.27 8.60 -0.98
CA ALA A 148 11.89 7.63 -1.87
C ALA A 148 12.27 8.19 -3.26
N GLY A 149 12.07 9.49 -3.50
CA GLY A 149 12.35 10.13 -4.79
C GLY A 149 11.61 9.49 -5.97
N VAL A 150 10.35 9.07 -5.78
CA VAL A 150 9.48 8.52 -6.84
C VAL A 150 8.32 9.48 -7.12
N ARG A 151 7.71 9.33 -8.31
CA ARG A 151 6.51 10.10 -8.67
C ARG A 151 5.32 9.67 -7.81
N VAL A 152 4.37 10.57 -7.61
CA VAL A 152 3.10 10.26 -6.92
C VAL A 152 1.93 11.00 -7.52
N VAL A 153 0.85 10.27 -7.80
CA VAL A 153 -0.46 10.82 -8.13
C VAL A 153 -1.41 10.50 -6.99
N ALA A 154 -1.98 11.54 -6.40
CA ALA A 154 -2.97 11.39 -5.36
C ALA A 154 -4.38 11.31 -5.95
N VAL A 155 -5.21 10.42 -5.42
CA VAL A 155 -6.61 10.27 -5.81
C VAL A 155 -7.55 10.58 -4.65
N ARG A 156 -8.66 11.25 -4.92
CA ARG A 156 -9.61 11.71 -3.90
C ARG A 156 -10.72 10.70 -3.60
N THR A 157 -10.42 9.41 -3.74
CA THR A 157 -11.32 8.31 -3.38
C THR A 157 -11.34 8.03 -1.86
N GLY A 158 -10.39 8.62 -1.12
CA GLY A 158 -10.20 8.43 0.31
C GLY A 158 -10.88 9.47 1.21
N ALA A 159 -10.49 9.46 2.48
CA ALA A 159 -11.04 10.36 3.50
C ALA A 159 -10.37 11.75 3.55
N PHE A 160 -9.31 11.98 2.76
CA PHE A 160 -8.54 13.21 2.77
C PHE A 160 -9.03 14.19 1.70
N GLY A 161 -9.22 15.45 2.12
CA GLY A 161 -9.54 16.55 1.20
C GLY A 161 -8.36 16.96 0.33
N PRO A 162 -8.60 17.77 -0.73
CA PRO A 162 -7.58 18.15 -1.71
C PRO A 162 -6.38 18.87 -1.08
N ASP A 163 -6.62 19.72 -0.07
CA ASP A 163 -5.55 20.47 0.61
C ASP A 163 -4.51 19.55 1.25
N ALA A 164 -4.93 18.38 1.74
CA ALA A 164 -4.06 17.38 2.34
C ALA A 164 -3.23 16.59 1.32
N LEU A 165 -3.53 16.74 0.02
CA LEU A 165 -2.92 16.00 -1.09
C LEU A 165 -2.07 16.88 -2.01
N THR A 166 -1.92 18.17 -1.69
CA THR A 166 -1.20 19.18 -2.49
C THR A 166 0.29 18.88 -2.75
N GLY A 167 0.90 17.98 -1.97
CA GLY A 167 2.29 17.57 -2.16
C GLY A 167 2.52 16.54 -3.28
N ALA A 168 1.47 16.04 -3.94
CA ALA A 168 1.57 15.09 -5.05
C ALA A 168 2.01 15.77 -6.37
N ASP A 169 2.50 14.99 -7.34
CA ASP A 169 2.79 15.49 -8.69
C ASP A 169 1.52 15.74 -9.50
N GLY A 170 0.42 15.08 -9.13
CA GLY A 170 -0.92 15.32 -9.64
C GLY A 170 -1.97 14.92 -8.61
N VAL A 171 -3.13 15.58 -8.63
CA VAL A 171 -4.28 15.24 -7.81
C VAL A 171 -5.48 15.03 -8.73
N ALA A 172 -6.11 13.86 -8.65
CA ALA A 172 -7.29 13.49 -9.43
C ALA A 172 -8.48 13.17 -8.53
N ASP A 173 -9.70 13.40 -9.02
CA ASP A 173 -10.92 13.08 -8.26
C ASP A 173 -11.16 11.57 -8.13
N GLY A 174 -10.67 10.77 -9.08
CA GLY A 174 -10.77 9.32 -9.12
C GLY A 174 -9.59 8.68 -9.86
N LEU A 175 -9.62 7.36 -10.01
CA LEU A 175 -8.54 6.62 -10.67
C LEU A 175 -8.48 6.95 -12.16
N THR A 176 -9.62 7.13 -12.84
CA THR A 176 -9.64 7.47 -14.28
C THR A 176 -8.92 8.78 -14.55
N GLY A 177 -9.17 9.81 -13.74
CA GLY A 177 -8.49 11.10 -13.87
C GLY A 177 -6.98 11.02 -13.63
N ALA A 178 -6.53 10.04 -12.84
CA ALA A 178 -5.11 9.84 -12.57
C ALA A 178 -4.32 9.40 -13.82
N LEU A 179 -4.98 8.78 -14.81
CA LEU A 179 -4.34 8.35 -16.06
C LEU A 179 -3.68 9.49 -16.82
N ALA A 180 -4.23 10.71 -16.75
CA ALA A 180 -3.68 11.90 -17.41
C ALA A 180 -2.27 12.27 -16.92
N PHE A 181 -1.88 11.83 -15.73
CA PHE A 181 -0.55 12.06 -15.15
C PHE A 181 0.43 10.91 -15.39
N ILE A 182 -0.03 9.80 -15.98
CA ILE A 182 0.73 8.55 -16.15
C ILE A 182 1.02 8.24 -17.60
N ILE A 183 -0.01 8.36 -18.45
CA ILE A 183 0.03 8.00 -19.88
C ILE A 183 0.29 9.26 -20.75
N GLY A 184 0.23 10.46 -20.17
CA GLY A 184 0.45 11.75 -20.83
C GLY A 184 1.92 12.12 -21.03
#